data_AF-A0A7X3KYN7-F1
#
_entry.id   AF-A0A7X3KYN7-F1
#
_cell.length_a   1.000
_cell.length_b   1.000
_cell.length_c   1.000
_cell.angle_alpha   90.00
_cell.angle_beta   90.00
_cell.angle_gamma   90.00
#
_symmetry.space_group_name_H-M   'P 1'
#
loop_
_entity.id
_entity.type
_entity.pdbx_description
1 polymer ?
#
loop_
_entity_poly.entity_id
_entity_poly.type
_entity_poly.pdbx_seq_one_letter_code
_entity_poly.pdbx_strand_id
1 'polypeptide(L)'
;MIHDWFSDYDSGYNDFIKALLQDDIKAMNVYMNRVALVTFSFFDSGTKASAESEPERFYHGFVLGLLVDLGERYSVTSNRESGFGRYDVILEPKNKKDDAVILEFKVQDTNDEKTLSDTVKAALY
;
A
#
# COMPACT_ATOMS: atom_id res chain seq x y z
N MET A 1 9.60 -18.49 3.33
CA MET A 1 10.21 -17.24 3.81
C MET A 1 9.38 -15.99 3.48
N ILE A 2 8.05 -16.10 3.44
CA ILE A 2 7.14 -14.93 3.51
C ILE A 2 6.14 -15.21 4.64
N HIS A 3 5.66 -16.45 4.76
CA HIS A 3 4.79 -16.93 5.85
C HIS A 3 5.28 -16.60 7.28
N ASP A 4 6.58 -16.67 7.57
CA ASP A 4 7.10 -16.47 8.93
C ASP A 4 7.06 -15.01 9.41
N TRP A 5 6.80 -14.05 8.52
CA TRP A 5 6.56 -12.66 8.91
C TRP A 5 5.12 -12.40 9.36
N PHE A 6 4.21 -13.33 9.11
CA PHE A 6 2.77 -13.15 9.28
C PHE A 6 2.12 -14.20 10.20
N SER A 7 2.93 -15.02 10.89
CA SER A 7 2.46 -16.20 11.62
C SER A 7 1.77 -15.90 12.96
N ASP A 8 1.89 -14.69 13.48
CA ASP A 8 1.33 -14.35 14.78
C ASP A 8 0.06 -13.50 14.63
N TYR A 9 -1.00 -13.96 15.30
CA TYR A 9 -2.31 -13.36 15.58
C TYR A 9 -3.52 -13.87 14.78
N ASP A 10 -4.26 -14.72 15.49
CA ASP A 10 -5.70 -15.06 15.60
C ASP A 10 -6.79 -14.49 14.67
N SER A 11 -6.49 -13.65 13.67
CA SER A 11 -7.48 -13.13 12.72
C SER A 11 -7.19 -13.50 11.26
N GLY A 12 -6.15 -14.29 10.98
CA GLY A 12 -5.79 -14.69 9.61
C GLY A 12 -5.37 -13.54 8.69
N TYR A 13 -5.14 -12.35 9.24
CA TYR A 13 -4.78 -11.13 8.51
C TYR A 13 -3.53 -10.50 9.11
N ASN A 14 -2.66 -9.96 8.26
CA ASN A 14 -1.53 -9.17 8.72
C ASN A 14 -1.98 -7.84 9.39
N ASP A 15 -1.06 -7.23 10.14
CA ASP A 15 -1.37 -6.04 10.93
C ASP A 15 -1.75 -4.82 10.09
N PHE A 16 -1.29 -4.73 8.83
CA PHE A 16 -1.73 -3.68 7.91
C PHE A 16 -3.22 -3.83 7.57
N ILE A 17 -3.68 -5.04 7.23
CA ILE A 17 -5.09 -5.31 6.94
C ILE A 17 -5.96 -5.01 8.16
N LYS A 18 -5.54 -5.43 9.37
CA LYS A 18 -6.31 -5.16 10.59
C LYS A 18 -6.50 -3.66 10.80
N ALA A 19 -5.42 -2.89 10.65
CA ALA A 19 -5.46 -1.44 10.80
C ALA A 19 -6.34 -0.79 9.73
N LEU A 20 -6.24 -1.23 8.47
CA LEU A 20 -7.08 -0.77 7.36
C LEU A 20 -8.57 -0.97 7.65
N LEU A 21 -8.96 -2.18 8.06
CA LEU A 21 -10.36 -2.52 8.32
C LEU A 21 -10.95 -1.85 9.58
N GLN A 22 -10.10 -1.28 10.43
CA GLN A 22 -10.48 -0.57 11.65
C GLN A 22 -10.40 0.95 11.50
N ASP A 23 -10.03 1.45 10.31
CA ASP A 23 -9.73 2.86 10.06
C ASP A 23 -8.62 3.43 10.98
N ASP A 24 -7.67 2.59 11.40
CA ASP A 24 -6.52 3.00 12.22
C ASP A 24 -5.36 3.46 11.33
N ILE A 25 -5.50 4.69 10.82
CA ILE A 25 -4.49 5.35 9.97
C ILE A 25 -3.12 5.39 10.64
N LYS A 26 -3.06 5.53 11.97
CA LYS A 26 -1.80 5.61 12.71
C LYS A 26 -1.08 4.26 12.69
N ALA A 27 -1.79 3.17 12.97
CA ALA A 27 -1.23 1.82 12.91
C ALA A 27 -0.82 1.44 11.48
N MET A 28 -1.62 1.80 10.47
CA MET A 28 -1.26 1.64 9.06
C MET A 28 0.07 2.34 8.74
N ASN A 29 0.23 3.60 9.16
CA ASN A 29 1.45 4.37 8.91
C ASN A 29 2.68 3.78 9.63
N VAL A 30 2.51 3.31 10.88
CA VAL A 30 3.59 2.62 11.61
C VAL A 30 4.03 1.35 10.87
N TYR A 31 3.08 0.54 10.40
CA TYR A 31 3.37 -0.68 9.65
C TYR A 31 4.12 -0.37 8.35
N MET A 32 3.61 0.58 7.55
CA MET A 32 4.22 0.98 6.28
C MET A 32 5.64 1.49 6.48
N ASN A 33 5.89 2.36 7.47
CA ASN A 33 7.23 2.86 7.77
C ASN A 33 8.18 1.72 8.19
N ARG A 34 7.71 0.79 9.03
CA ARG A 34 8.52 -0.35 9.47
C ARG A 34 8.94 -1.21 8.28
N VAL A 35 8.02 -1.54 7.38
CA VAL A 35 8.36 -2.40 6.23
C VAL A 35 9.19 -1.65 5.18
N ALA A 36 8.92 -0.37 4.95
CA ALA A 36 9.74 0.47 4.10
C ALA A 36 11.19 0.53 4.60
N LEU A 37 11.41 0.77 5.89
CA LEU A 37 12.75 0.78 6.51
C LEU A 37 13.50 -0.55 6.32
N VAL A 38 12.82 -1.68 6.57
CA VAL A 38 13.41 -3.01 6.39
C VAL A 38 13.72 -3.27 4.91
N THR A 39 12.84 -2.89 4.00
CA THR A 39 13.02 -3.17 2.57
C THR A 39 14.10 -2.28 1.96
N PHE A 40 14.07 -0.97 2.21
CA PHE A 40 15.09 -0.05 1.70
C PHE A 40 16.47 -0.34 2.29
N SER A 41 16.57 -0.68 3.58
CA SER A 41 17.86 -1.10 4.15
C SER A 41 18.42 -2.39 3.51
N PHE A 42 17.54 -3.29 3.05
CA PHE A 42 17.95 -4.47 2.29
C PHE A 42 18.43 -4.11 0.87
N PHE A 43 17.75 -3.19 0.19
CA PHE A 43 18.12 -2.75 -1.16
C PHE A 43 19.37 -1.83 -1.21
N ASP A 44 19.61 -1.03 -0.17
CA ASP A 44 20.79 -0.15 -0.08
C ASP A 44 22.11 -0.91 0.18
N SER A 45 22.02 -2.20 0.50
CA SER A 45 23.18 -3.10 0.55
C SER A 45 23.67 -3.56 -0.84
N GLY A 46 22.96 -3.20 -1.92
CA GLY A 46 23.34 -3.41 -3.32
C GLY A 46 23.80 -2.11 -3.98
N THR A 47 25.09 -1.98 -4.26
CA THR A 47 25.68 -0.82 -4.93
C THR A 47 25.07 -0.61 -6.33
N LYS A 48 24.32 0.50 -6.48
CA LYS A 48 23.73 1.14 -7.68
C LYS A 48 22.20 1.15 -7.69
N ALA A 49 21.61 2.11 -6.99
CA ALA A 49 20.24 2.55 -7.27
C ALA A 49 20.22 3.20 -8.65
N SER A 50 19.66 2.51 -9.66
CA SER A 50 19.35 3.12 -10.95
C SER A 50 18.35 4.25 -10.73
N ALA A 51 18.63 5.43 -11.29
CA ALA A 51 17.79 6.63 -11.22
C ALA A 51 16.37 6.47 -11.82
N GLU A 52 16.03 5.27 -12.31
CA GLU A 52 14.73 4.87 -12.87
C GLU A 52 13.90 4.01 -11.91
N SER A 53 14.25 3.95 -10.61
CA SER A 53 13.42 3.21 -9.65
C SER A 53 12.08 3.93 -9.50
N GLU A 54 11.04 3.43 -10.16
CA GLU A 54 9.65 3.92 -10.00
C GLU A 54 9.12 3.45 -8.63
N PRO A 55 9.17 4.29 -7.57
CA PRO A 55 8.90 3.83 -6.21
C PRO A 55 7.42 3.47 -6.05
N GLU A 56 6.54 4.13 -6.79
CA GLU A 56 5.11 3.84 -6.86
C GLU A 56 4.85 2.39 -7.28
N ARG A 57 5.57 1.86 -8.27
CA ARG A 57 5.43 0.46 -8.70
C ARG A 57 5.81 -0.52 -7.60
N PHE A 58 6.85 -0.20 -6.82
CA PHE A 58 7.26 -1.01 -5.68
C PHE A 58 6.17 -1.02 -4.60
N TYR A 59 5.68 0.15 -4.20
CA TYR A 59 4.62 0.26 -3.18
C TYR A 59 3.32 -0.41 -3.63
N HIS A 60 2.95 -0.26 -4.89
CA HIS A 60 1.79 -0.92 -5.48
C HIS A 60 1.88 -2.44 -5.35
N GLY A 61 2.97 -3.06 -5.82
CA GLY A 61 3.18 -4.50 -5.74
C GLY A 61 3.27 -5.00 -4.29
N PHE A 62 3.92 -4.23 -3.42
CA PHE A 62 4.05 -4.54 -2.00
C PHE A 62 2.69 -4.55 -1.29
N VAL A 63 1.88 -3.51 -1.46
CA VAL A 63 0.55 -3.42 -0.83
C VAL A 63 -0.39 -4.48 -1.38
N LEU A 64 -0.34 -4.80 -2.68
CA LEU A 64 -1.08 -5.96 -3.22
C LEU A 64 -0.68 -7.27 -2.56
N GLY A 65 0.60 -7.47 -2.27
CA GLY A 65 1.08 -8.60 -1.49
C GLY A 65 0.51 -8.65 -0.08
N LEU A 66 0.34 -7.50 0.58
CA LEU A 66 -0.33 -7.43 1.89
C LEU A 66 -1.83 -7.71 1.79
N LEU A 67 -2.48 -7.35 0.70
CA LEU A 67 -3.92 -7.48 0.51
C LEU A 67 -4.35 -8.89 0.09
N VAL A 68 -3.42 -9.79 -0.24
CA VAL A 68 -3.73 -11.15 -0.73
C VAL A 68 -4.64 -11.93 0.23
N ASP A 69 -4.43 -11.77 1.53
CA ASP A 69 -5.20 -12.48 2.55
C ASP A 69 -6.67 -12.01 2.59
N LEU A 70 -6.97 -10.78 2.13
CA LEU A 70 -8.34 -10.25 2.02
C LEU A 70 -9.15 -10.90 0.89
N GLY A 71 -8.56 -11.73 0.05
CA GLY A 71 -9.22 -12.33 -1.11
C GLY A 71 -10.48 -13.14 -0.80
N GLU A 72 -10.66 -13.63 0.44
CA GLU A 72 -11.89 -14.29 0.87
C GLU A 72 -13.02 -13.30 1.20
N ARG A 73 -12.71 -12.14 1.79
CA ARG A 73 -13.69 -11.13 2.23
C ARG A 73 -13.96 -10.04 1.17
N TYR A 74 -12.99 -9.77 0.31
CA TYR A 74 -13.02 -8.73 -0.71
C TYR A 74 -12.67 -9.29 -2.09
N SER A 75 -13.23 -8.70 -3.14
CA SER A 75 -12.70 -8.76 -4.49
C SER A 75 -11.64 -7.66 -4.62
N VAL A 76 -10.39 -8.05 -4.87
CA VAL A 76 -9.25 -7.12 -5.00
C VAL A 76 -8.95 -6.91 -6.48
N THR A 77 -9.09 -5.67 -6.96
CA THR A 77 -8.81 -5.31 -8.35
C THR A 77 -7.75 -4.22 -8.38
N SER A 78 -6.68 -4.41 -9.16
CA SER A 78 -5.59 -3.43 -9.33
C SER A 78 -5.48 -2.99 -10.79
N ASN A 79 -5.21 -1.70 -11.05
CA ASN A 79 -5.07 -1.22 -12.42
C ASN A 79 -3.70 -0.58 -12.67
N ARG A 80 -2.83 -1.31 -13.36
CA ARG A 80 -1.43 -0.89 -13.59
C ARG A 80 -1.27 0.18 -14.69
N GLU A 81 -2.28 0.43 -15.53
CA GLU A 81 -2.08 1.12 -16.83
C GLU A 81 -2.89 2.40 -17.05
N SER A 82 -3.69 2.88 -16.09
CA SER A 82 -4.53 4.05 -16.33
C SER A 82 -3.91 5.35 -15.84
N GLY A 83 -2.93 5.86 -16.60
CA GLY A 83 -2.73 7.31 -16.66
C GLY A 83 -4.06 7.98 -17.03
N PHE A 84 -4.38 9.12 -16.42
CA PHE A 84 -5.64 9.89 -16.54
C PHE A 84 -6.78 9.53 -15.57
N GLY A 85 -6.48 9.23 -14.29
CA GLY A 85 -7.46 9.39 -13.18
C GLY A 85 -8.28 8.15 -12.81
N ARG A 86 -7.63 6.99 -12.59
CA ARG A 86 -8.26 5.86 -11.90
C ARG A 86 -7.45 5.44 -10.70
N TYR A 87 -8.14 4.85 -9.74
CA TYR A 87 -7.56 4.21 -8.56
C TYR A 87 -6.53 3.15 -8.92
N ASP A 88 -5.51 3.02 -8.07
CA ASP A 88 -4.54 1.93 -8.14
C ASP A 88 -5.14 0.59 -7.72
N VAL A 89 -5.89 0.55 -6.62
CA VAL A 89 -6.52 -0.67 -6.07
C VAL A 89 -7.93 -0.39 -5.56
N ILE A 90 -8.85 -1.30 -5.84
CA ILE A 90 -10.17 -1.37 -5.24
C ILE A 90 -10.32 -2.65 -4.43
N LEU A 91 -10.92 -2.51 -3.25
CA LEU A 91 -11.44 -3.59 -2.43
C LEU A 91 -12.97 -3.52 -2.44
N GLU A 92 -13.60 -4.37 -3.24
CA GLU A 92 -15.06 -4.53 -3.27
C GLU A 92 -15.48 -5.58 -2.24
N PRO A 93 -16.27 -5.25 -1.22
CA PRO A 93 -16.64 -6.19 -0.19
C PRO A 93 -17.59 -7.23 -0.76
N LYS A 94 -17.33 -8.52 -0.48
CA LYS A 94 -18.27 -9.59 -0.85
C LYS A 94 -19.50 -9.59 0.06
N ASN A 95 -19.38 -9.00 1.25
CA ASN A 95 -20.48 -8.82 2.19
C ASN A 95 -20.85 -7.35 2.31
N LYS A 96 -22.14 -7.02 2.12
CA LYS A 96 -22.66 -5.64 2.16
C LYS A 96 -22.53 -4.94 3.52
N LYS A 97 -22.12 -5.64 4.57
CA LYS A 97 -21.86 -5.06 5.90
C LYS A 97 -20.49 -4.39 5.98
N ASP A 98 -19.59 -4.71 5.07
CA ASP A 98 -18.24 -4.19 5.02
C ASP A 98 -18.16 -2.99 4.08
N ASP A 99 -17.25 -2.06 4.36
CA ASP A 99 -17.04 -0.89 3.53
C ASP A 99 -16.21 -1.22 2.28
N ALA A 100 -16.51 -0.55 1.17
CA ALA A 100 -15.65 -0.57 -0.01
C ALA A 100 -14.49 0.40 0.16
N VAL A 101 -13.31 0.00 -0.31
CA VAL A 101 -12.08 0.79 -0.16
C VAL A 101 -11.47 1.07 -1.53
N ILE A 102 -11.05 2.31 -1.73
CA ILE A 102 -10.25 2.74 -2.88
C ILE A 102 -8.89 3.16 -2.34
N LEU A 103 -7.81 2.63 -2.91
CA LEU A 103 -6.44 2.98 -2.59
C LEU A 103 -5.77 3.61 -3.81
N GLU A 104 -5.06 4.71 -3.56
CA GLU A 104 -4.25 5.44 -4.54
C GLU A 104 -2.85 5.61 -3.94
N PHE A 105 -1.83 5.35 -4.75
CA PHE A 105 -0.43 5.54 -4.41
C PHE A 105 0.10 6.76 -5.15
N LYS A 106 0.83 7.58 -4.40
CA LYS A 106 1.53 8.76 -4.91
C LYS A 106 2.87 8.89 -4.22
N VAL A 107 3.90 9.20 -5.00
CA VAL A 107 5.16 9.71 -4.48
C VAL A 107 5.13 11.22 -4.53
N GLN A 108 5.59 11.86 -3.46
CA GLN A 108 5.68 13.32 -3.41
C GLN A 108 6.65 13.82 -4.49
N ASP A 109 6.18 14.71 -5.37
CA ASP A 109 7.07 15.48 -6.25
C ASP A 109 7.62 16.67 -5.47
N THR A 110 8.81 16.54 -4.91
CA THR A 110 9.41 17.59 -4.08
C THR A 110 9.73 18.88 -4.83
N ASN A 111 9.67 18.90 -6.17
CA ASN A 111 9.86 20.13 -6.94
C ASN A 111 8.59 21.01 -6.92
N ASP A 112 7.42 20.38 -7.02
CA ASP A 112 6.12 21.06 -7.14
C ASP A 112 5.31 21.02 -5.83
N GLU A 113 5.58 20.06 -4.93
CA GLU A 113 4.82 19.78 -3.71
C GLU A 113 5.67 19.95 -2.45
N LYS A 114 5.24 20.83 -1.53
CA LYS A 114 6.01 21.17 -0.33
C LYS A 114 5.76 20.22 0.84
N THR A 115 4.56 19.65 0.90
CA THR A 115 4.12 18.79 1.98
C THR A 115 3.40 17.56 1.45
N LEU A 116 3.33 16.48 2.24
CA LEU A 116 2.49 15.32 1.91
C LEU A 116 1.00 15.71 1.76
N SER A 117 0.56 16.79 2.42
CA SER A 117 -0.79 17.31 2.22
C SER A 117 -0.99 17.89 0.83
N ASP A 118 0.05 18.44 0.20
CA ASP A 118 -0.01 18.94 -1.16
C ASP A 118 -0.08 17.76 -2.14
N THR A 119 0.71 16.70 -1.91
CA THR A 119 0.64 15.43 -2.66
C THR A 119 -0.74 14.80 -2.62
N VAL A 120 -1.34 14.68 -1.43
CA VAL A 120 -2.69 14.12 -1.27
C VAL A 120 -3.72 14.99 -2.00
N LYS A 121 -3.58 16.32 -2.00
CA LYS A 121 -4.47 17.19 -2.76
C LYS A 121 -4.29 17.02 -4.26
N ALA A 122 -3.07 16.94 -4.75
CA ALA A 122 -2.77 16.73 -6.16
C ALA A 122 -3.33 15.38 -6.66
N ALA A 123 -3.38 14.36 -5.80
CA ALA A 123 -3.94 13.04 -6.10
C ALA A 123 -5.46 13.03 -6.37
N LEU A 124 -6.19 14.09 -5.97
CA LEU A 124 -7.64 14.17 -6.11
C LEU A 124 -8.10 14.79 -7.44
N TYR A 125 -7.18 15.25 -8.30
CA TYR A 125 -7.47 16.03 -9.51
C TYR A 125 -6.99 15.34 -10.80
#